data_AF-A0A2H0ZC05-F1
#
_entry.id   AF-A0A2H0ZC05-F1
#
_cell.length_a   1.000
_cell.length_b   1.000
_cell.length_c   1.000
_cell.angle_alpha   90.00
_cell.angle_beta   90.00
_cell.angle_gamma   90.00
#
_symmetry.space_group_name_H-M   'P 1'
#
loop_
_entity.id
_entity.type
_entity.pdbx_description
1 polymer ?
#
loop_
_entity_poly.entity_id
_entity_poly.type
_entity_poly.pdbx_seq_one_letter_code
_entity_poly.pdbx_strand_id
1 'polypeptide(L)'
;MIYSIPMSTSEVIHCALCKLKEPELLETLIPNVRQCLVHRHAYVRKNAIFALYSIYRVSNHLIPDAPELLYSFLLEEFDSVCKRNAFVCLSDLNRDATLSYIQDNVYQIENLDSLLQLAFVEFIRKDAQTAVTLRQQYVLLISEIIESSSNVVVYEAAITLTALSASTESMLLAGNKFVELATKEADNNVKIISLERLGELNRKSPGVLQDLCLDILGVLSTHDIDVRRKALDVTLQLITSRNVEDVVKLLKKELQRVSNASEDSAAEYRQLLVNAIHKLAIDFSEVATNVIDLLLDSIGDLTNAAAYDVITFVKEVVEKFPDLRESIIHKLIKSLPEVKSGKVFRGAFWVLGEYSLSEQCIKDAWKFVRSSIGEVPMLASEKRHLDGNAVEVDNSDTDNAESSKSKRGPVVLPDGTYATESALLPSNDSNEDANALRVRKLILSGDFYLASVLSSTLVKFVLRLGRLKTAERNLNALKAEALLIMVSILRIGESGFVARRIDEDSADRILSCIRFLTDDNDRESIEKGFLEDTKEAYKSQVETESKKQAEAQAKDLQDNAEHV
;
A
#
# COMPACT_ATOMS: atom_id res chain seq x y z
N MET A 1 6.64 42.05 25.82
CA MET A 1 7.33 43.26 25.35
C MET A 1 7.39 43.19 23.83
N ILE A 2 6.32 43.45 23.09
CA ILE A 2 5.89 44.79 22.64
C ILE A 2 7.09 45.75 22.54
N TYR A 3 7.90 45.58 21.51
CA TYR A 3 8.72 46.67 20.99
C TYR A 3 7.90 47.39 19.94
N SER A 4 7.35 48.54 20.34
CA SER A 4 6.84 49.57 19.45
C SER A 4 8.00 50.06 18.57
N ILE A 5 8.03 49.59 17.33
CA ILE A 5 8.83 50.19 16.26
C ILE A 5 7.91 51.23 15.60
N PRO A 6 8.34 52.50 15.43
CA PRO A 6 7.51 53.51 14.78
C PRO A 6 7.24 53.06 13.34
N MET A 7 5.95 52.92 12.99
CA MET A 7 5.50 52.71 11.61
C MET A 7 6.21 53.71 10.71
N SER A 8 7.07 53.22 9.81
CA SER A 8 7.72 54.09 8.84
C SER A 8 6.68 54.62 7.86
N THR A 9 6.82 55.88 7.42
CA THR A 9 5.95 56.55 6.44
C THR A 9 5.66 55.68 5.20
N SER A 10 6.56 54.77 4.84
CA SER A 10 6.43 53.79 3.76
C SER A 10 5.30 52.76 3.95
N GLU A 11 5.05 52.29 5.18
CA GLU A 11 3.98 51.29 5.45
C GLU A 11 2.59 51.92 5.40
N VAL A 12 2.48 53.17 5.88
CA VAL A 12 1.25 53.96 5.80
C VAL A 12 0.94 54.28 4.34
N ILE A 13 1.94 54.63 3.54
CA ILE A 13 1.79 54.95 2.12
C ILE A 13 1.34 53.72 1.32
N HIS A 14 1.96 52.54 1.46
CA HIS A 14 1.56 51.35 0.70
C HIS A 14 0.12 50.89 1.04
N CYS A 15 -0.22 50.81 2.33
CA CYS A 15 -1.54 50.32 2.75
C CYS A 15 -2.68 51.33 2.48
N ALA A 16 -2.37 52.63 2.49
CA ALA A 16 -3.31 53.69 2.10
C ALA A 16 -3.47 53.78 0.57
N LEU A 17 -2.40 53.68 -0.20
CA LEU A 17 -2.42 53.79 -1.67
C LEU A 17 -3.18 52.65 -2.35
N CYS A 18 -3.14 51.42 -1.80
CA CYS A 18 -3.97 50.33 -2.33
C CYS A 18 -5.49 50.56 -2.15
N LYS A 19 -5.89 51.50 -1.29
CA LYS A 19 -7.30 51.83 -0.99
C LYS A 19 -7.76 53.18 -1.55
N LEU A 20 -6.82 54.07 -1.90
CA LEU A 20 -7.09 55.38 -2.47
C LEU A 20 -7.27 55.25 -3.99
N LYS A 21 -8.46 55.57 -4.48
CA LYS A 21 -8.81 55.54 -5.91
C LYS A 21 -8.95 56.93 -6.54
N GLU A 22 -8.74 57.99 -5.75
CA GLU A 22 -8.92 59.38 -6.19
C GLU A 22 -7.63 59.90 -6.84
N PRO A 23 -7.62 60.21 -8.15
CA PRO A 23 -6.40 60.57 -8.89
C PRO A 23 -5.71 61.84 -8.36
N GLU A 24 -6.48 62.81 -7.87
CA GLU A 24 -5.97 64.11 -7.40
C GLU A 24 -5.11 63.99 -6.14
N LEU A 25 -5.48 63.07 -5.23
CA LEU A 25 -4.68 62.79 -4.03
C LEU A 25 -3.41 62.02 -4.37
N LEU A 26 -3.48 61.13 -5.37
CA LEU A 26 -2.34 60.33 -5.83
C LEU A 26 -1.28 61.21 -6.52
N GLU A 27 -1.68 62.25 -7.25
CA GLU A 27 -0.77 63.17 -7.94
C GLU A 27 0.22 63.84 -6.98
N THR A 28 -0.26 64.25 -5.79
CA THR A 28 0.59 64.88 -4.77
C THR A 28 1.66 63.95 -4.18
N LEU A 29 1.48 62.64 -4.31
CA LEU A 29 2.35 61.61 -3.71
C LEU A 29 3.44 61.13 -4.68
N ILE A 30 3.31 61.41 -5.98
CA ILE A 30 4.25 60.96 -7.02
C ILE A 30 5.70 61.35 -6.72
N PRO A 31 6.04 62.61 -6.33
CA PRO A 31 7.43 62.98 -6.06
C PRO A 31 8.03 62.20 -4.89
N ASN A 32 7.22 61.92 -3.86
CA ASN A 32 7.65 61.15 -2.69
C ASN A 32 7.92 59.69 -3.07
N VAL A 33 7.04 59.08 -3.88
CA VAL A 33 7.23 57.69 -4.34
C VAL A 33 8.50 57.57 -5.19
N ARG A 34 8.74 58.52 -6.11
CA ARG A 34 9.97 58.56 -6.91
C ARG A 34 11.22 58.67 -6.03
N GLN A 35 11.20 59.54 -5.01
CA GLN A 35 12.31 59.65 -4.06
C GLN A 35 12.53 58.36 -3.25
N CYS A 36 11.44 57.65 -2.91
CA CYS A 36 11.51 56.39 -2.20
C CYS A 36 12.13 55.25 -3.03
N LEU A 37 12.11 55.31 -4.36
CA LEU A 37 12.77 54.32 -5.23
C LEU A 37 14.30 54.36 -5.10
N VAL A 38 14.90 55.52 -4.85
CA VAL A 38 16.38 55.66 -4.71
C VAL A 38 16.80 55.63 -3.23
N HIS A 39 15.89 55.25 -2.33
CA HIS A 39 16.16 55.29 -0.91
C HIS A 39 17.20 54.24 -0.48
N ARG A 40 18.07 54.57 0.48
CA ARG A 40 19.15 53.69 0.97
C ARG A 40 18.68 52.31 1.45
N HIS A 41 17.47 52.24 2.02
CA HIS A 41 16.92 51.01 2.61
C HIS A 41 16.03 50.26 1.62
N ALA A 42 16.37 49.00 1.31
CA ALA A 42 15.61 48.13 0.42
C ALA A 42 14.14 47.96 0.84
N TYR A 43 13.86 47.95 2.15
CA TYR A 43 12.48 47.91 2.67
C TYR A 43 11.60 49.08 2.19
N VAL A 44 12.19 50.26 1.99
CA VAL A 44 11.45 51.43 1.47
C VAL A 44 11.28 51.31 -0.04
N ARG A 45 12.33 50.88 -0.75
CA ARG A 45 12.30 50.68 -2.21
C ARG A 45 11.27 49.63 -2.63
N LYS A 46 11.21 48.48 -1.94
CA LYS A 46 10.23 47.42 -2.25
C LYS A 46 8.79 47.91 -2.18
N ASN A 47 8.46 48.77 -1.22
CA ASN A 47 7.12 49.32 -1.04
C ASN A 47 6.85 50.44 -2.06
N ALA A 48 7.88 51.22 -2.41
CA ALA A 48 7.81 52.25 -3.43
C ALA A 48 7.49 51.68 -4.82
N ILE A 49 8.03 50.50 -5.16
CA ILE A 49 7.71 49.78 -6.40
C ILE A 49 6.20 49.48 -6.50
N PHE A 50 5.62 48.90 -5.45
CA PHE A 50 4.18 48.60 -5.44
C PHE A 50 3.30 49.85 -5.38
N ALA A 51 3.76 50.91 -4.70
CA ALA A 51 3.10 52.21 -4.71
C ALA A 51 3.07 52.80 -6.14
N LEU A 52 4.21 52.77 -6.84
CA LEU A 52 4.32 53.21 -8.24
C LEU A 52 3.38 52.42 -9.15
N TYR A 53 3.40 51.09 -9.05
CA TYR A 53 2.52 50.19 -9.78
C TYR A 53 1.04 50.47 -9.50
N SER A 54 0.68 50.68 -8.23
CA SER A 54 -0.71 50.98 -7.82
C SER A 54 -1.20 52.31 -8.40
N ILE A 55 -0.36 53.36 -8.36
CA ILE A 55 -0.69 54.67 -8.94
C ILE A 55 -0.92 54.54 -10.44
N TYR A 56 -0.03 53.84 -11.14
CA TYR A 56 -0.17 53.60 -12.58
C TYR A 56 -1.49 52.89 -12.91
N ARG A 57 -1.84 51.84 -12.16
CA ARG A 57 -3.09 51.09 -12.38
C ARG A 57 -4.37 51.90 -12.13
N VAL A 58 -4.32 52.90 -11.26
CA VAL A 58 -5.46 53.80 -11.02
C VAL A 58 -5.60 54.81 -12.16
N SER A 59 -4.49 55.41 -12.60
CA SER A 59 -4.49 56.32 -13.74
C SER A 59 -3.13 56.34 -14.44
N ASN A 60 -3.08 55.76 -15.64
CA ASN A 60 -1.86 55.69 -16.46
C ASN A 60 -1.30 57.07 -16.82
N HIS A 61 -2.14 58.12 -16.82
CA HIS A 61 -1.72 59.49 -17.15
C HIS A 61 -0.92 60.17 -16.04
N LEU A 62 -1.01 59.71 -14.79
CA LEU A 62 -0.31 60.32 -13.66
C LEU A 62 1.20 60.05 -13.71
N ILE A 63 1.60 58.86 -14.13
CA ILE A 63 3.01 58.45 -14.25
C ILE A 63 3.18 57.63 -15.54
N PRO A 64 3.14 58.27 -16.73
CA PRO A 64 3.22 57.54 -17.98
C PRO A 64 4.56 56.80 -18.16
N ASP A 65 5.62 57.31 -17.53
CA ASP A 65 7.00 56.80 -17.52
C ASP A 65 7.26 55.67 -16.50
N ALA A 66 6.22 55.15 -15.83
CA ALA A 66 6.39 54.12 -14.81
C ALA A 66 7.04 52.83 -15.34
N PRO A 67 6.70 52.31 -16.53
CA PRO A 67 7.36 51.12 -17.07
C PRO A 67 8.86 51.34 -17.32
N GLU A 68 9.25 52.48 -17.89
CA GLU A 68 10.64 52.83 -18.15
C GLU A 68 11.42 52.98 -16.83
N LEU A 69 10.81 53.61 -15.82
CA LEU A 69 11.40 53.79 -14.50
C LEU A 69 11.62 52.45 -13.78
N LEU A 70 10.67 51.51 -13.89
CA LEU A 70 10.82 50.16 -13.35
C LEU A 70 11.91 49.38 -14.09
N TYR A 71 12.01 49.52 -15.41
CA TYR A 71 13.05 48.88 -16.20
C TYR A 71 14.46 49.38 -15.80
N SER A 72 14.65 50.70 -15.71
CA SER A 72 15.93 51.27 -15.27
C SER A 72 16.27 50.86 -13.84
N PHE A 73 15.27 50.86 -12.95
CA PHE A 73 15.44 50.41 -11.57
C PHE A 73 15.89 48.95 -11.50
N LEU A 74 15.29 48.08 -12.32
CA LEU A 74 15.61 46.65 -12.35
C LEU A 74 17.05 46.36 -12.80
N LEU A 75 17.62 47.20 -13.68
CA LEU A 75 19.01 47.09 -14.13
C LEU A 75 20.03 47.50 -13.06
N GLU A 76 19.70 48.53 -12.26
CA GLU A 76 20.63 49.10 -11.27
C GLU A 76 20.53 48.49 -9.87
N GLU A 77 19.38 47.90 -9.53
CA GLU A 77 19.12 47.36 -8.19
C GLU A 77 20.00 46.13 -7.89
N PHE A 78 20.24 45.85 -6.60
CA PHE A 78 21.01 44.68 -6.15
C PHE A 78 20.20 43.77 -5.22
N ASP A 79 19.20 44.31 -4.52
CA ASP A 79 18.37 43.54 -3.60
C ASP A 79 17.41 42.59 -4.34
N SER A 80 17.46 41.29 -4.01
CA SER A 80 16.67 40.25 -4.68
C SER A 80 15.16 40.46 -4.61
N VAL A 81 14.65 40.93 -3.48
CA VAL A 81 13.21 41.17 -3.28
C VAL A 81 12.75 42.38 -4.10
N CYS A 82 13.54 43.45 -4.11
CA CYS A 82 13.28 44.62 -4.93
C CYS A 82 13.31 44.29 -6.43
N LYS A 83 14.31 43.54 -6.90
CA LYS A 83 14.38 43.05 -8.29
C LYS A 83 13.14 42.24 -8.68
N ARG A 84 12.80 41.24 -7.87
CA ARG A 84 11.62 40.40 -8.11
C ARG A 84 10.35 41.24 -8.19
N ASN A 85 10.14 42.18 -7.28
CA ASN A 85 8.94 43.01 -7.27
C ASN A 85 8.90 43.98 -8.46
N ALA A 86 10.03 44.59 -8.83
CA ALA A 86 10.12 45.44 -10.01
C ALA A 86 9.82 44.65 -11.29
N PHE A 87 10.38 43.46 -11.44
CA PHE A 87 10.10 42.56 -12.55
C PHE A 87 8.62 42.18 -12.64
N VAL A 88 8.01 41.74 -11.53
CA VAL A 88 6.57 41.36 -11.51
C VAL A 88 5.70 42.56 -11.91
N CYS A 89 5.97 43.75 -11.36
CA CYS A 89 5.23 44.96 -11.73
C CYS A 89 5.42 45.30 -13.21
N LEU A 90 6.67 45.29 -13.71
CA LEU A 90 6.97 45.56 -15.12
C LEU A 90 6.26 44.57 -16.05
N SER A 91 6.21 43.29 -15.68
CA SER A 91 5.57 42.23 -16.47
C SER A 91 4.08 42.45 -16.72
N ASP A 92 3.41 43.13 -15.81
CA ASP A 92 2.00 43.51 -15.94
C ASP A 92 1.81 44.82 -16.70
N LEU A 93 2.79 45.73 -16.67
CA LEU A 93 2.69 47.06 -17.30
C LEU A 93 3.18 47.07 -18.76
N ASN A 94 4.31 46.42 -19.03
CA ASN A 94 4.95 46.40 -20.34
C ASN A 94 5.59 45.02 -20.61
N ARG A 95 4.89 44.25 -21.45
CA ARG A 95 5.30 42.92 -21.90
C ARG A 95 6.61 42.93 -22.69
N ASP A 96 6.76 43.85 -23.65
CA ASP A 96 7.93 43.87 -24.53
C ASP A 96 9.21 44.21 -23.77
N ALA A 97 9.15 45.19 -22.86
CA ALA A 97 10.27 45.52 -21.98
C ALA A 97 10.66 44.34 -21.07
N THR A 98 9.67 43.55 -20.62
CA THR A 98 9.90 42.37 -19.78
C THR A 98 10.60 41.26 -20.57
N LEU A 99 10.18 41.04 -21.82
CA LEU A 99 10.84 40.09 -22.72
C LEU A 99 12.28 40.51 -23.04
N SER A 100 12.53 41.80 -23.27
CA SER A 100 13.88 42.34 -23.43
C SER A 100 14.75 42.09 -22.20
N TYR A 101 14.22 42.32 -20.99
CA TYR A 101 14.96 42.03 -19.76
C TYR A 101 15.32 40.55 -19.63
N ILE A 102 14.39 39.65 -19.93
CA ILE A 102 14.67 38.21 -19.93
C ILE A 102 15.77 37.89 -20.95
N GLN A 103 15.64 38.41 -22.18
CA GLN A 103 16.58 38.20 -23.27
C GLN A 103 18.01 38.62 -22.90
N ASP A 104 18.17 39.78 -22.24
CA ASP A 104 19.47 40.29 -21.79
C ASP A 104 20.13 39.41 -20.73
N ASN A 105 19.33 38.63 -19.98
CA ASN A 105 19.80 37.80 -18.87
C ASN A 105 19.81 36.30 -19.16
N VAL A 106 19.45 35.85 -20.38
CA VAL A 106 19.35 34.41 -20.73
C VAL A 106 20.64 33.65 -20.43
N TYR A 107 21.80 34.21 -20.77
CA TYR A 107 23.09 33.53 -20.60
C TYR A 107 23.57 33.45 -19.14
N GLN A 108 22.91 34.13 -18.21
CA GLN A 108 23.26 34.15 -16.80
C GLN A 108 22.14 33.56 -15.93
N ILE A 109 21.18 32.86 -16.53
CA ILE A 109 19.94 32.47 -15.87
C ILE A 109 20.17 31.61 -14.62
N GLU A 110 21.16 30.72 -14.66
CA GLU A 110 21.56 29.87 -13.52
C GLU A 110 22.08 30.69 -12.33
N ASN A 111 22.74 31.82 -12.60
CA ASN A 111 23.34 32.72 -11.60
C ASN A 111 22.34 33.75 -11.06
N LEU A 112 21.14 33.84 -11.61
CA LEU A 112 20.10 34.72 -11.11
C LEU A 112 19.59 34.24 -9.74
N ASP A 113 19.14 35.21 -8.93
CA ASP A 113 18.52 34.90 -7.65
C ASP A 113 17.25 34.05 -7.86
N SER A 114 17.04 33.07 -6.98
CA SER A 114 15.90 32.16 -7.02
C SER A 114 14.53 32.87 -7.07
N LEU A 115 14.37 34.02 -6.41
CA LEU A 115 13.13 34.80 -6.43
C LEU A 115 12.85 35.39 -7.82
N LEU A 116 13.91 35.78 -8.53
CA LEU A 116 13.80 36.31 -9.89
C LEU A 116 13.55 35.18 -10.89
N GLN A 117 14.23 34.03 -10.74
CA GLN A 117 13.96 32.82 -11.53
C GLN A 117 12.49 32.38 -11.41
N LEU A 118 11.93 32.36 -10.20
CA LEU A 118 10.50 32.06 -9.99
C LEU A 118 9.59 33.07 -10.69
N ALA A 119 9.93 34.36 -10.64
CA ALA A 119 9.16 35.39 -11.34
C ALA A 119 9.22 35.22 -12.87
N PHE A 120 10.36 34.79 -13.42
CA PHE A 120 10.49 34.45 -14.83
C PHE A 120 9.57 33.27 -15.20
N VAL A 121 9.57 32.20 -14.39
CA VAL A 121 8.70 31.02 -14.59
C VAL A 121 7.22 31.42 -14.57
N GLU A 122 6.80 32.25 -13.61
CA GLU A 122 5.42 32.74 -13.49
C GLU A 122 5.01 33.58 -14.72
N PHE A 123 5.87 34.50 -15.15
CA PHE A 123 5.64 35.32 -16.35
C PHE A 123 5.52 34.44 -17.60
N ILE A 124 6.45 33.51 -17.81
CA ILE A 124 6.46 32.59 -18.96
C ILE A 124 5.18 31.76 -19.00
N ARG A 125 4.76 31.21 -17.85
CA ARG A 125 3.52 30.42 -17.73
C ARG A 125 2.28 31.23 -18.15
N LYS A 126 2.23 32.51 -17.78
CA LYS A 126 1.14 33.43 -18.15
C LYS A 126 1.22 33.82 -19.63
N ASP A 127 2.40 34.21 -20.12
CA ASP A 127 2.57 34.71 -21.48
C ASP A 127 2.37 33.62 -22.54
N ALA A 128 2.82 32.39 -22.26
CA ALA A 128 2.69 31.26 -23.17
C ALA A 128 1.24 30.86 -23.50
N GLN A 129 0.25 31.34 -22.74
CA GLN A 129 -1.17 31.16 -23.05
C GLN A 129 -1.62 32.08 -24.21
N THR A 130 -0.97 33.23 -24.36
CA THR A 130 -1.30 34.23 -25.40
C THR A 130 -0.34 34.14 -26.58
N ALA A 131 0.95 33.89 -26.32
CA ALA A 131 2.02 33.96 -27.30
C ALA A 131 2.50 32.58 -27.76
N VAL A 132 1.67 31.89 -28.55
CA VAL A 132 1.95 30.52 -29.03
C VAL A 132 3.25 30.43 -29.84
N THR A 133 3.64 31.50 -30.55
CA THR A 133 4.86 31.56 -31.36
C THR A 133 6.16 31.46 -30.56
N LEU A 134 6.16 31.92 -29.30
CA LEU A 134 7.34 31.91 -28.42
C LEU A 134 7.47 30.62 -27.61
N ARG A 135 6.50 29.71 -27.72
CA ARG A 135 6.40 28.52 -26.85
C ARG A 135 7.64 27.64 -26.88
N GLN A 136 8.26 27.44 -28.05
CA GLN A 136 9.51 26.67 -28.16
C GLN A 136 10.68 27.34 -27.45
N GLN A 137 10.78 28.67 -27.55
CA GLN A 137 11.83 29.43 -26.85
C GLN A 137 11.63 29.39 -25.34
N TYR A 138 10.38 29.43 -24.88
CA TYR A 138 10.05 29.24 -23.47
C TYR A 138 10.37 27.86 -22.95
N VAL A 139 10.15 26.80 -23.75
CA VAL A 139 10.56 25.45 -23.37
C VAL A 139 12.07 25.39 -23.14
N LEU A 140 12.88 25.95 -24.05
CA LEU A 140 14.33 25.99 -23.88
C LEU A 140 14.74 26.76 -22.61
N LEU A 141 14.14 27.94 -22.39
CA LEU A 141 14.46 28.76 -21.22
C LEU A 141 14.09 28.08 -19.90
N ILE A 142 12.92 27.42 -19.84
CA ILE A 142 12.48 26.68 -18.67
C ILE A 142 13.35 25.44 -18.44
N SER A 143 13.78 24.76 -19.50
CA SER A 143 14.73 23.65 -19.40
C SER A 143 16.08 24.06 -18.83
N GLU A 144 16.52 25.32 -18.98
CA GLU A 144 17.72 25.81 -18.29
C GLU A 144 17.41 26.21 -16.83
N ILE A 145 16.27 26.85 -16.57
CA ILE A 145 15.85 27.23 -15.20
C ILE A 145 15.69 25.98 -14.30
N ILE A 146 15.28 24.85 -14.87
CA ILE A 146 15.05 23.60 -14.12
C ILE A 146 16.34 23.02 -13.51
N GLU A 147 17.51 23.47 -13.95
CA GLU A 147 18.83 23.09 -13.40
C GLU A 147 19.26 24.00 -12.23
N SER A 148 18.36 24.87 -11.75
CA SER A 148 18.61 25.73 -10.59
C SER A 148 18.95 24.93 -9.32
N SER A 149 19.76 25.53 -8.45
CA SER A 149 20.11 24.97 -7.13
C SER A 149 18.96 25.02 -6.12
N SER A 150 17.88 25.76 -6.41
CA SER A 150 16.73 25.91 -5.52
C SER A 150 15.62 24.93 -5.88
N ASN A 151 15.29 24.02 -4.96
CA ASN A 151 14.23 23.02 -5.14
C ASN A 151 12.86 23.62 -5.48
N VAL A 152 12.55 24.81 -4.96
CA VAL A 152 11.29 25.50 -5.25
C VAL A 152 11.26 25.95 -6.72
N VAL A 153 12.38 26.45 -7.24
CA VAL A 153 12.52 26.82 -8.66
C VAL A 153 12.40 25.58 -9.53
N VAL A 154 13.12 24.51 -9.19
CA VAL A 154 13.08 23.23 -9.92
C VAL A 154 11.65 22.69 -10.00
N TYR A 155 10.92 22.68 -8.88
CA TYR A 155 9.53 22.21 -8.82
C TYR A 155 8.60 23.04 -9.72
N GLU A 156 8.63 24.37 -9.61
CA GLU A 156 7.76 25.25 -10.41
C GLU A 156 8.14 25.24 -11.90
N ALA A 157 9.44 25.13 -12.21
CA ALA A 157 9.94 24.99 -13.58
C ALA A 157 9.49 23.66 -14.19
N ALA A 158 9.60 22.53 -13.47
CA ALA A 158 9.13 21.22 -13.92
C ALA A 158 7.61 21.21 -14.23
N ILE A 159 6.80 21.80 -13.35
CA ILE A 159 5.35 21.97 -13.59
C ILE A 159 5.11 22.77 -14.86
N THR A 160 5.81 23.91 -15.00
CA THR A 160 5.65 24.78 -16.17
C THR A 160 6.09 24.08 -17.45
N LEU A 161 7.19 23.33 -17.41
CA LEU A 161 7.72 22.58 -18.54
C LEU A 161 6.68 21.58 -19.08
N THR A 162 6.07 20.79 -18.19
CA THR A 162 5.02 19.81 -18.55
C THR A 162 3.72 20.47 -19.03
N ALA A 163 3.47 21.74 -18.67
CA ALA A 163 2.35 22.52 -19.19
C ALA A 163 2.67 23.17 -20.56
N LEU A 164 3.95 23.42 -20.85
CA LEU A 164 4.41 24.03 -22.10
C LEU A 164 4.69 22.99 -23.20
N SER A 165 5.18 21.81 -22.86
CA SER A 165 5.55 20.78 -23.84
C SER A 165 4.95 19.42 -23.47
N ALA A 166 4.54 18.68 -24.50
CA ALA A 166 4.17 17.26 -24.40
C ALA A 166 5.24 16.35 -25.04
N SER A 167 6.43 16.89 -25.36
CA SER A 167 7.52 16.08 -25.90
C SER A 167 8.08 15.12 -24.86
N THR A 168 8.42 13.91 -25.28
CA THR A 168 8.98 12.86 -24.42
C THR A 168 10.20 13.35 -23.63
N GLU A 169 11.09 14.12 -24.26
CA GLU A 169 12.28 14.69 -23.62
C GLU A 169 11.93 15.63 -22.45
N SER A 170 10.97 16.55 -22.65
CA SER A 170 10.53 17.47 -21.60
C SER A 170 9.84 16.75 -20.45
N MET A 171 9.05 15.72 -20.75
CA MET A 171 8.36 14.90 -19.75
C MET A 171 9.34 14.06 -18.94
N LEU A 172 10.36 13.47 -19.58
CA LEU A 172 11.44 12.75 -18.91
C LEU A 172 12.28 13.67 -18.04
N LEU A 173 12.63 14.87 -18.52
CA LEU A 173 13.40 15.84 -17.75
C LEU A 173 12.64 16.26 -16.48
N ALA A 174 11.36 16.64 -16.62
CA ALA A 174 10.51 16.97 -15.47
C ALA A 174 10.33 15.78 -14.51
N GLY A 175 10.11 14.57 -15.06
CA GLY A 175 10.02 13.33 -14.28
C GLY A 175 11.27 13.07 -13.44
N ASN A 176 12.46 13.14 -14.05
CA ASN A 176 13.74 12.99 -13.36
C ASN A 176 13.88 13.98 -12.19
N LYS A 177 13.52 15.25 -12.40
CA LYS A 177 13.58 16.27 -11.35
C LYS A 177 12.57 16.01 -10.23
N PHE A 178 11.36 15.54 -10.51
CA PHE A 178 10.44 15.13 -9.45
C PHE A 178 10.94 13.91 -8.66
N VAL A 179 11.59 12.95 -9.30
CA VAL A 179 12.22 11.80 -8.61
C VAL A 179 13.38 12.26 -7.73
N GLU A 180 14.21 13.19 -8.23
CA GLU A 180 15.29 13.80 -7.48
C GLU A 180 14.77 14.49 -6.21
N LEU A 181 13.72 15.31 -6.34
CA LEU A 181 13.05 15.96 -5.21
C LEU A 181 12.45 14.94 -4.23
N ALA A 182 11.81 13.88 -4.73
CA ALA A 182 11.25 12.84 -3.87
C ALA A 182 12.32 12.05 -3.09
N THR A 183 13.54 11.97 -3.62
CA THR A 183 14.63 11.19 -3.01
C THR A 183 15.50 12.04 -2.08
N LYS A 184 15.87 13.25 -2.50
CA LYS A 184 16.87 14.07 -1.81
C LYS A 184 16.28 15.00 -0.74
N GLU A 185 15.03 15.42 -0.87
CA GLU A 185 14.45 16.36 0.08
C GLU A 185 14.27 15.76 1.48
N ALA A 186 14.37 16.61 2.51
CA ALA A 186 14.18 16.19 3.89
C ALA A 186 12.69 16.20 4.31
N ASP A 187 11.88 17.10 3.73
CA ASP A 187 10.47 17.25 4.09
C ASP A 187 9.61 16.17 3.41
N ASN A 188 8.95 15.35 4.22
CA ASN A 188 8.06 14.29 3.75
C ASN A 188 6.90 14.82 2.90
N ASN A 189 6.40 16.04 3.17
CA ASN A 189 5.34 16.65 2.38
C ASN A 189 5.81 16.92 0.94
N VAL A 190 7.02 17.44 0.77
CA VAL A 190 7.61 17.70 -0.55
C VAL A 190 7.79 16.39 -1.32
N LYS A 191 8.19 15.31 -0.64
CA LYS A 191 8.28 13.98 -1.25
C LYS A 191 6.92 13.50 -1.76
N ILE A 192 5.89 13.55 -0.91
CA ILE A 192 4.53 13.11 -1.27
C ILE A 192 3.99 13.93 -2.45
N ILE A 193 4.15 15.25 -2.42
CA ILE A 193 3.72 16.15 -3.49
C ILE A 193 4.46 15.84 -4.80
N SER A 194 5.78 15.58 -4.75
CA SER A 194 6.58 15.25 -5.92
C SER A 194 6.16 13.90 -6.53
N LEU A 195 5.90 12.89 -5.69
CA LEU A 195 5.36 11.59 -6.11
C LEU A 195 3.96 11.71 -6.71
N GLU A 196 3.10 12.56 -6.16
CA GLU A 196 1.79 12.84 -6.74
C GLU A 196 1.88 13.45 -8.13
N ARG A 197 2.80 14.41 -8.34
CA ARG A 197 3.06 14.98 -9.67
C ARG A 197 3.58 13.94 -10.65
N LEU A 198 4.41 12.99 -10.23
CA LEU A 198 4.82 11.87 -11.09
C LEU A 198 3.63 10.99 -11.52
N GLY A 199 2.72 10.69 -10.60
CA GLY A 199 1.49 9.93 -10.92
C GLY A 199 0.58 10.69 -11.90
N GLU A 200 0.41 11.99 -11.72
CA GLU A 200 -0.34 12.84 -12.66
C GLU A 200 0.35 12.91 -14.03
N LEU A 201 1.69 12.99 -14.06
CA LEU A 201 2.47 13.06 -15.27
C LEU A 201 2.32 11.78 -16.09
N ASN A 202 2.35 10.62 -15.44
CA ASN A 202 2.09 9.33 -16.08
C ASN A 202 0.68 9.24 -16.67
N ARG A 203 -0.34 9.77 -15.99
CA ARG A 203 -1.71 9.78 -16.52
C ARG A 203 -1.87 10.66 -17.75
N LYS A 204 -1.11 11.77 -17.84
CA LYS A 204 -1.11 12.66 -19.00
C LYS A 204 -0.31 12.10 -20.17
N SER A 205 0.79 11.39 -19.90
CA SER A 205 1.65 10.81 -20.92
C SER A 205 2.06 9.39 -20.52
N PRO A 206 1.15 8.41 -20.72
CA PRO A 206 1.41 7.02 -20.38
C PRO A 206 2.64 6.47 -21.08
N GLY A 207 3.44 5.71 -20.35
CA GLY A 207 4.56 4.95 -20.90
C GLY A 207 5.89 5.70 -21.08
N VAL A 208 5.93 7.01 -20.83
CA VAL A 208 7.17 7.79 -20.92
C VAL A 208 8.07 7.56 -19.70
N LEU A 209 7.48 7.39 -18.50
CA LEU A 209 8.23 7.38 -17.22
C LEU A 209 8.61 5.97 -16.72
N GLN A 210 8.46 4.94 -17.55
CA GLN A 210 8.66 3.53 -17.14
C GLN A 210 10.09 3.24 -16.65
N ASP A 211 11.08 3.93 -17.23
CA ASP A 211 12.49 3.76 -16.88
C ASP A 211 12.82 4.35 -15.49
N LEU A 212 11.99 5.26 -14.98
CA LEU A 212 12.18 5.90 -13.67
C LEU A 212 11.66 5.05 -12.50
N CYS A 213 11.05 3.89 -12.75
CA CYS A 213 10.46 3.03 -11.71
C CYS A 213 11.43 2.69 -10.59
N LEU A 214 12.65 2.28 -10.94
CA LEU A 214 13.66 1.88 -9.95
C LEU A 214 14.17 3.07 -9.15
N ASP A 215 14.29 4.25 -9.77
CA ASP A 215 14.72 5.47 -9.09
C ASP A 215 13.64 5.96 -8.10
N ILE A 216 12.36 5.86 -8.47
CA ILE A 216 11.23 6.13 -7.56
C ILE A 216 11.27 5.20 -6.35
N LEU A 217 11.59 3.92 -6.54
CA LEU A 217 11.73 2.96 -5.45
C LEU A 217 12.91 3.27 -4.52
N GLY A 218 13.86 4.12 -4.93
CA GLY A 218 14.91 4.64 -4.04
C GLY A 218 14.35 5.38 -2.82
N VAL A 219 13.17 5.99 -2.96
CA VAL A 219 12.46 6.71 -1.89
C VAL A 219 12.08 5.81 -0.71
N LEU A 220 11.97 4.49 -0.94
CA LEU A 220 11.65 3.50 0.10
C LEU A 220 12.66 3.45 1.26
N SER A 221 13.85 4.03 1.07
CA SER A 221 14.85 4.21 2.12
C SER A 221 14.40 5.16 3.23
N THR A 222 13.40 6.02 2.98
CA THR A 222 12.80 6.91 3.99
C THR A 222 12.10 6.10 5.09
N HIS A 223 12.07 6.56 6.34
CA HIS A 223 11.39 5.83 7.45
C HIS A 223 9.87 6.04 7.50
N ASP A 224 9.37 7.09 6.84
CA ASP A 224 7.97 7.47 6.82
C ASP A 224 7.11 6.51 5.98
N ILE A 225 6.04 6.00 6.59
CA ILE A 225 5.18 4.98 5.97
C ILE A 225 4.30 5.56 4.86
N ASP A 226 3.87 6.82 4.98
CA ASP A 226 3.00 7.45 4.00
C ASP A 226 3.77 7.80 2.72
N VAL A 227 5.02 8.25 2.87
CA VAL A 227 5.95 8.43 1.75
C VAL A 227 6.19 7.09 1.02
N ARG A 228 6.47 6.02 1.77
CA ARG A 228 6.66 4.66 1.20
C ARG A 228 5.42 4.17 0.47
N ARG A 229 4.24 4.32 1.07
CA ARG A 229 2.95 3.95 0.48
C ARG A 229 2.72 4.69 -0.84
N LYS A 230 2.90 6.02 -0.85
CA LYS A 230 2.74 6.83 -2.05
C LYS A 230 3.75 6.45 -3.14
N ALA A 231 5.00 6.15 -2.77
CA ALA A 231 6.01 5.71 -3.73
C ALA A 231 5.59 4.39 -4.39
N LEU A 232 5.17 3.39 -3.61
CA LEU A 232 4.66 2.12 -4.13
C LEU A 232 3.43 2.33 -5.03
N ASP A 233 2.45 3.15 -4.61
CA ASP A 233 1.24 3.41 -5.39
C ASP A 233 1.55 4.03 -6.76
N VAL A 234 2.55 4.91 -6.83
CA VAL A 234 2.99 5.54 -8.09
C VAL A 234 3.78 4.54 -8.93
N THR A 235 4.73 3.80 -8.36
CA THR A 235 5.49 2.78 -9.09
C THR A 235 4.56 1.71 -9.68
N LEU A 236 3.54 1.25 -8.93
CA LEU A 236 2.57 0.26 -9.41
C LEU A 236 1.77 0.73 -10.65
N GLN A 237 1.67 2.04 -10.90
CA GLN A 237 1.03 2.60 -12.11
C GLN A 237 1.98 2.69 -13.32
N LEU A 238 3.29 2.56 -13.10
CA LEU A 238 4.35 2.71 -14.10
C LEU A 238 4.91 1.36 -14.60
N ILE A 239 4.47 0.26 -14.00
CA ILE A 239 5.00 -1.06 -14.29
C ILE A 239 4.43 -1.62 -15.59
N THR A 240 5.31 -2.25 -16.36
CA THR A 240 5.01 -2.99 -17.58
C THR A 240 5.75 -4.32 -17.56
N SER A 241 5.43 -5.21 -18.50
CA SER A 241 6.15 -6.48 -18.68
C SER A 241 7.66 -6.31 -18.90
N ARG A 242 8.13 -5.11 -19.25
CA ARG A 242 9.56 -4.83 -19.45
C ARG A 242 10.33 -4.61 -18.14
N ASN A 243 9.69 -4.00 -17.14
CA ASN A 243 10.36 -3.60 -15.89
C ASN A 243 9.89 -4.38 -14.65
N VAL A 244 8.83 -5.19 -14.77
CA VAL A 244 8.22 -5.92 -13.64
C VAL A 244 9.21 -6.84 -12.93
N GLU A 245 10.08 -7.55 -13.66
CA GLU A 245 11.04 -8.48 -13.05
C GLU A 245 12.03 -7.75 -12.13
N ASP A 246 12.57 -6.62 -12.58
CA ASP A 246 13.52 -5.81 -11.81
C ASP A 246 12.86 -5.17 -10.60
N VAL A 247 11.63 -4.65 -10.77
CA VAL A 247 10.85 -4.07 -9.66
C VAL A 247 10.55 -5.14 -8.60
N VAL A 248 10.07 -6.31 -9.00
CA VAL A 248 9.80 -7.40 -8.05
C VAL A 248 11.08 -7.83 -7.37
N LYS A 249 12.20 -7.96 -8.08
CA LYS A 249 13.50 -8.30 -7.49
C LYS A 249 13.92 -7.30 -6.42
N LEU A 250 13.72 -5.99 -6.64
CA LEU A 250 13.97 -4.95 -5.66
C LEU A 250 13.04 -5.10 -4.45
N LEU A 251 11.73 -5.23 -4.67
CA LEU A 251 10.75 -5.41 -3.58
C LEU A 251 11.01 -6.66 -2.75
N LYS A 252 11.45 -7.77 -3.37
CA LYS A 252 11.86 -8.99 -2.66
C LYS A 252 13.06 -8.73 -1.74
N LYS A 253 14.08 -8.03 -2.24
CA LYS A 253 15.27 -7.68 -1.46
C LYS A 253 14.92 -6.75 -0.30
N GLU A 254 14.03 -5.79 -0.55
CA GLU A 254 13.50 -4.90 0.49
C GLU A 254 12.71 -5.67 1.54
N LEU A 255 11.81 -6.57 1.15
CA LEU A 255 11.05 -7.37 2.11
C LEU A 255 11.98 -8.23 2.99
N GLN A 256 12.98 -8.88 2.39
CA GLN A 256 13.98 -9.66 3.13
C GLN A 256 14.78 -8.80 4.13
N ARG A 257 15.09 -7.55 3.77
CA ARG A 257 15.76 -6.60 4.67
C ARG A 257 14.88 -6.26 5.88
N VAL A 258 13.60 -6.02 5.65
CA VAL A 258 12.64 -5.61 6.69
C VAL A 258 12.24 -6.79 7.58
N SER A 259 12.18 -8.01 7.07
CA SER A 259 11.90 -9.21 7.87
C SER A 259 12.92 -9.48 8.98
N ASN A 260 14.12 -8.90 8.89
CA ASN A 260 15.14 -8.99 9.93
C ASN A 260 15.05 -7.86 10.99
N ALA A 261 14.17 -6.87 10.79
CA ALA A 261 14.02 -5.72 11.67
C ALA A 261 12.80 -5.91 12.59
N SER A 262 13.04 -6.03 13.90
CA SER A 262 12.03 -6.34 14.92
C SER A 262 11.18 -5.15 15.40
N GLU A 263 10.97 -4.12 14.57
CA GLU A 263 10.20 -2.93 14.95
C GLU A 263 8.73 -3.05 14.53
N ASP A 264 7.79 -2.55 15.34
CA ASP A 264 6.36 -2.55 15.00
C ASP A 264 6.06 -1.74 13.72
N SER A 265 6.83 -0.68 13.46
CA SER A 265 6.81 0.10 12.21
C SER A 265 7.20 -0.75 10.99
N ALA A 266 8.02 -1.78 11.20
CA ALA A 266 8.43 -2.73 10.18
C ALA A 266 7.28 -3.68 9.81
N ALA A 267 6.34 -3.98 10.72
CA ALA A 267 5.21 -4.85 10.41
C ALA A 267 4.26 -4.21 9.38
N GLU A 268 3.88 -2.93 9.57
CA GLU A 268 3.05 -2.21 8.60
C GLU A 268 3.76 -2.08 7.25
N TYR A 269 5.05 -1.80 7.25
CA TYR A 269 5.83 -1.70 6.01
C TYR A 269 5.96 -3.06 5.29
N ARG A 270 6.19 -4.17 6.03
CA ARG A 270 6.17 -5.53 5.45
C ARG A 270 4.84 -5.81 4.77
N GLN A 271 3.73 -5.45 5.41
CA GLN A 271 2.41 -5.64 4.82
C GLN A 271 2.24 -4.84 3.52
N LEU A 272 2.72 -3.59 3.45
CA LEU A 272 2.69 -2.80 2.22
C LEU A 272 3.50 -3.45 1.09
N LEU A 273 4.71 -3.94 1.40
CA LEU A 273 5.57 -4.63 0.43
C LEU A 273 4.93 -5.93 -0.08
N VAL A 274 4.38 -6.74 0.82
CA VAL A 274 3.70 -8.00 0.43
C VAL A 274 2.47 -7.71 -0.43
N ASN A 275 1.66 -6.71 -0.09
CA ASN A 275 0.51 -6.31 -0.91
C ASN A 275 0.93 -5.84 -2.30
N ALA A 276 2.00 -5.05 -2.41
CA ALA A 276 2.54 -4.59 -3.69
C ALA A 276 3.04 -5.78 -4.54
N ILE A 277 3.84 -6.68 -3.95
CA ILE A 277 4.34 -7.89 -4.60
C ILE A 277 3.18 -8.79 -5.04
N HIS A 278 2.17 -8.97 -4.21
CA HIS A 278 0.99 -9.75 -4.52
C HIS A 278 0.20 -9.17 -5.70
N LYS A 279 -0.03 -7.85 -5.70
CA LYS A 279 -0.69 -7.17 -6.82
C LYS A 279 0.07 -7.39 -8.13
N LEU A 280 1.40 -7.27 -8.11
CA LEU A 280 2.23 -7.53 -9.29
C LEU A 280 2.15 -8.98 -9.77
N ALA A 281 2.03 -9.93 -8.85
CA ALA A 281 1.91 -11.33 -9.20
C ALA A 281 0.55 -11.67 -9.84
N ILE A 282 -0.50 -10.93 -9.49
CA ILE A 282 -1.83 -11.01 -10.13
C ILE A 282 -1.80 -10.38 -11.52
N ASP A 283 -1.27 -9.16 -11.62
CA ASP A 283 -1.27 -8.39 -12.87
C ASP A 283 -0.31 -8.98 -13.91
N PHE A 284 0.79 -9.60 -13.46
CA PHE A 284 1.85 -10.17 -14.30
C PHE A 284 2.13 -11.64 -13.92
N SER A 285 1.46 -12.55 -14.61
CA SER A 285 1.56 -14.00 -14.33
C SER A 285 2.96 -14.58 -14.52
N GLU A 286 3.82 -13.94 -15.32
CA GLU A 286 5.22 -14.37 -15.54
C GLU A 286 6.06 -14.31 -14.26
N VAL A 287 5.70 -13.44 -13.31
CA VAL A 287 6.46 -13.26 -12.06
C VAL A 287 5.91 -14.09 -10.90
N ALA A 288 4.72 -14.67 -11.07
CA ALA A 288 4.03 -15.45 -10.04
C ALA A 288 4.88 -16.59 -9.46
N THR A 289 5.62 -17.29 -10.32
CA THR A 289 6.48 -18.42 -9.94
C THR A 289 7.64 -17.99 -9.04
N ASN A 290 8.18 -16.78 -9.26
CA ASN A 290 9.30 -16.23 -8.51
C ASN A 290 8.88 -15.72 -7.13
N VAL A 291 7.58 -15.46 -6.92
CA VAL A 291 7.08 -14.72 -5.76
C VAL A 291 6.35 -15.63 -4.76
N ILE A 292 5.77 -16.75 -5.21
CA ILE A 292 4.88 -17.58 -4.40
C ILE A 292 5.52 -18.07 -3.10
N ASP A 293 6.78 -18.52 -3.14
CA ASP A 293 7.49 -19.01 -1.95
C ASP A 293 7.62 -17.92 -0.88
N LEU A 294 7.87 -16.68 -1.32
CA LEU A 294 8.00 -15.52 -0.44
C LEU A 294 6.66 -15.11 0.17
N LEU A 295 5.57 -15.14 -0.61
CA LEU A 295 4.23 -14.85 -0.11
C LEU A 295 3.76 -15.90 0.90
N LEU A 296 4.04 -17.18 0.65
CA LEU A 296 3.72 -18.28 1.58
C LEU A 296 4.54 -18.21 2.86
N ASP A 297 5.82 -17.82 2.80
CA ASP A 297 6.65 -17.59 3.99
C ASP A 297 6.18 -16.38 4.81
N SER A 298 5.53 -15.40 4.18
CA SER A 298 5.07 -14.18 4.86
C SER A 298 3.64 -14.31 5.42
N ILE A 299 2.95 -15.44 5.21
CA ILE A 299 1.51 -15.56 5.48
C ILE A 299 1.13 -15.36 6.96
N GLY A 300 2.03 -15.71 7.89
CA GLY A 300 1.81 -15.56 9.33
C GLY A 300 1.83 -14.11 9.81
N ASP A 301 2.53 -13.24 9.08
CA ASP A 301 2.72 -11.82 9.40
C ASP A 301 1.64 -10.92 8.80
N LEU A 302 0.81 -11.45 7.90
CA LEU A 302 -0.21 -10.69 7.19
C LEU A 302 -1.49 -10.53 8.01
N THR A 303 -2.25 -9.48 7.67
CA THR A 303 -3.63 -9.36 8.12
C THR A 303 -4.49 -10.49 7.53
N ASN A 304 -5.60 -10.82 8.20
CA ASN A 304 -6.50 -11.88 7.76
C ASN A 304 -7.04 -11.72 6.33
N ALA A 305 -7.19 -10.47 5.86
CA ALA A 305 -7.60 -10.17 4.49
C ALA A 305 -6.48 -10.46 3.49
N ALA A 306 -5.29 -9.87 3.69
CA ALA A 306 -4.14 -10.10 2.82
C ALA A 306 -3.71 -11.58 2.76
N ALA A 307 -3.75 -12.30 3.89
CA ALA A 307 -3.47 -13.74 3.92
C ALA A 307 -4.51 -14.56 3.11
N TYR A 308 -5.77 -14.13 3.10
CA TYR A 308 -6.81 -14.77 2.28
C TYR A 308 -6.60 -14.52 0.79
N ASP A 309 -6.19 -13.31 0.42
CA ASP A 309 -5.88 -12.95 -0.96
C ASP A 309 -4.66 -13.74 -1.46
N VAL A 310 -3.61 -13.89 -0.63
CA VAL A 310 -2.46 -14.76 -0.92
C VAL A 310 -2.89 -16.21 -1.17
N ILE A 311 -3.75 -16.79 -0.34
CA ILE A 311 -4.23 -18.17 -0.58
C ILE A 311 -5.11 -18.27 -1.83
N THR A 312 -5.91 -17.25 -2.13
CA THR A 312 -6.71 -17.21 -3.36
C THR A 312 -5.80 -17.19 -4.59
N PHE A 313 -4.75 -16.37 -4.55
CA PHE A 313 -3.72 -16.36 -5.59
C PHE A 313 -2.97 -17.70 -5.71
N VAL A 314 -2.62 -18.33 -4.59
CA VAL A 314 -2.03 -19.69 -4.59
C VAL A 314 -2.95 -20.69 -5.31
N LYS A 315 -4.28 -20.61 -5.13
CA LYS A 315 -5.23 -21.48 -5.86
C LYS A 315 -5.13 -21.29 -7.37
N GLU A 316 -4.97 -20.05 -7.84
CA GLU A 316 -4.84 -19.74 -9.26
C GLU A 316 -3.49 -20.22 -9.82
N VAL A 317 -2.38 -19.94 -9.13
CA VAL A 317 -1.03 -20.33 -9.56
C VAL A 317 -0.88 -21.84 -9.64
N VAL A 318 -1.38 -22.56 -8.64
CA VAL A 318 -1.33 -24.04 -8.61
C VAL A 318 -2.08 -24.64 -9.80
N GLU A 319 -3.18 -24.02 -10.26
CA GLU A 319 -3.89 -24.50 -11.44
C GLU A 319 -3.12 -24.15 -12.73
N LYS A 320 -2.65 -22.90 -12.87
CA LYS A 320 -1.94 -22.40 -14.05
C LYS A 320 -0.58 -23.05 -14.30
N PHE A 321 0.14 -23.46 -13.25
CA PHE A 321 1.50 -24.01 -13.35
C PHE A 321 1.60 -25.44 -12.81
N PRO A 322 1.29 -26.47 -13.62
CA PRO A 322 1.32 -27.87 -13.20
C PRO A 322 2.65 -28.35 -12.62
N ASP A 323 3.77 -27.87 -13.17
CA ASP A 323 5.12 -28.32 -12.81
C ASP A 323 5.54 -27.86 -11.39
N LEU A 324 4.95 -26.78 -10.88
CA LEU A 324 5.27 -26.23 -9.56
C LEU A 324 4.36 -26.74 -8.44
N ARG A 325 3.33 -27.53 -8.77
CA ARG A 325 2.28 -27.95 -7.82
C ARG A 325 2.85 -28.64 -6.58
N GLU A 326 3.76 -29.59 -6.77
CA GLU A 326 4.33 -30.34 -5.65
C GLU A 326 5.14 -29.44 -4.70
N SER A 327 5.94 -28.51 -5.25
CA SER A 327 6.70 -27.53 -4.48
C SER A 327 5.76 -26.60 -3.68
N ILE A 328 4.74 -26.05 -4.34
CA ILE A 328 3.78 -25.13 -3.71
C ILE A 328 3.01 -25.82 -2.59
N ILE A 329 2.59 -27.08 -2.79
CA ILE A 329 1.87 -27.86 -1.78
C ILE A 329 2.76 -28.13 -0.57
N HIS A 330 4.00 -28.54 -0.78
CA HIS A 330 4.95 -28.77 0.31
C HIS A 330 5.20 -27.49 1.11
N LYS A 331 5.38 -26.37 0.41
CA LYS A 331 5.57 -25.05 1.02
C LYS A 331 4.34 -24.60 1.81
N LEU A 332 3.15 -24.76 1.24
CA LEU A 332 1.88 -24.44 1.90
C LEU A 332 1.72 -25.23 3.20
N ILE A 333 1.99 -26.54 3.20
CA ILE A 333 1.93 -27.37 4.41
C ILE A 333 2.88 -26.84 5.50
N LYS A 334 4.08 -26.38 5.11
CA LYS A 334 5.07 -25.82 6.04
C LYS A 334 4.63 -24.47 6.63
N SER A 335 3.90 -23.65 5.87
CA SER A 335 3.43 -22.32 6.31
C SER A 335 2.11 -22.36 7.10
N LEU A 336 1.32 -23.43 6.96
CA LEU A 336 0.03 -23.58 7.66
C LEU A 336 0.06 -23.45 9.20
N PRO A 337 1.11 -23.88 9.93
CA PRO A 337 1.22 -23.67 11.37
C PRO A 337 1.19 -22.19 11.78
N GLU A 338 1.52 -21.26 10.88
CA GLU A 338 1.55 -19.81 11.15
C GLU A 338 0.20 -19.12 10.90
N VAL A 339 -0.72 -19.78 10.18
CA VAL A 339 -2.04 -19.26 9.84
C VAL A 339 -2.95 -19.18 11.07
N LYS A 340 -3.65 -18.04 11.23
CA LYS A 340 -4.56 -17.78 12.37
C LYS A 340 -6.05 -17.78 11.97
N SER A 341 -6.36 -17.51 10.71
CA SER A 341 -7.74 -17.28 10.23
C SER A 341 -8.38 -18.54 9.66
N GLY A 342 -9.61 -18.85 10.09
CA GLY A 342 -10.42 -19.94 9.53
C GLY A 342 -10.70 -19.79 8.04
N LYS A 343 -10.86 -18.56 7.53
CA LYS A 343 -11.04 -18.30 6.08
C LYS A 343 -9.83 -18.74 5.26
N VAL A 344 -8.62 -18.48 5.78
CA VAL A 344 -7.35 -18.84 5.14
C VAL A 344 -7.18 -20.36 5.16
N PHE A 345 -7.49 -21.03 6.28
CA PHE A 345 -7.50 -22.48 6.36
C PHE A 345 -8.48 -23.15 5.38
N ARG A 346 -9.68 -22.59 5.18
CA ARG A 346 -10.64 -23.12 4.19
C ARG A 346 -10.04 -23.12 2.77
N GLY A 347 -9.40 -22.02 2.39
CA GLY A 347 -8.72 -21.92 1.10
C GLY A 347 -7.55 -22.90 0.99
N ALA A 348 -6.72 -22.99 2.04
CA ALA A 348 -5.57 -23.89 2.05
C ALA A 348 -5.98 -25.37 2.02
N PHE A 349 -6.99 -25.79 2.79
CA PHE A 349 -7.51 -27.16 2.77
C PHE A 349 -8.16 -27.54 1.45
N TRP A 350 -8.79 -26.58 0.76
CA TRP A 350 -9.25 -26.79 -0.59
C TRP A 350 -8.08 -27.05 -1.55
N VAL A 351 -7.01 -26.22 -1.50
CA VAL A 351 -5.80 -26.40 -2.33
C VAL A 351 -5.17 -27.77 -2.08
N LEU A 352 -5.01 -28.17 -0.82
CA LEU A 352 -4.46 -29.48 -0.46
C LEU A 352 -5.37 -30.61 -0.98
N GLY A 353 -6.68 -30.51 -0.76
CA GLY A 353 -7.65 -31.50 -1.22
C GLY A 353 -7.62 -31.70 -2.74
N GLU A 354 -7.50 -30.63 -3.52
CA GLU A 354 -7.52 -30.71 -4.98
C GLU A 354 -6.16 -31.10 -5.59
N TYR A 355 -5.04 -30.66 -5.01
CA TYR A 355 -3.73 -30.73 -5.67
C TYR A 355 -2.68 -31.58 -4.97
N SER A 356 -2.97 -32.20 -3.81
CA SER A 356 -2.11 -33.27 -3.28
C SER A 356 -2.24 -34.54 -4.14
N LEU A 357 -1.40 -34.68 -5.16
CA LEU A 357 -1.46 -35.77 -6.15
C LEU A 357 -0.59 -37.00 -5.77
N SER A 358 0.44 -36.82 -4.94
CA SER A 358 1.32 -37.90 -4.50
C SER A 358 0.91 -38.45 -3.12
N GLU A 359 1.15 -39.74 -2.89
CA GLU A 359 0.87 -40.39 -1.60
C GLU A 359 1.64 -39.71 -0.45
N GLN A 360 2.87 -39.26 -0.71
CA GLN A 360 3.68 -38.56 0.28
C GLN A 360 3.08 -37.19 0.65
N CYS A 361 2.65 -36.39 -0.33
CA CYS A 361 1.98 -35.11 -0.07
C CYS A 361 0.71 -35.29 0.77
N ILE A 362 -0.11 -36.30 0.44
CA ILE A 362 -1.32 -36.60 1.21
C ILE A 362 -0.98 -36.96 2.65
N LYS A 363 0.04 -37.80 2.88
CA LYS A 363 0.48 -38.17 4.23
C LYS A 363 0.99 -36.97 5.03
N ASP A 364 1.76 -36.08 4.41
CA ASP A 364 2.30 -34.91 5.11
C ASP A 364 1.22 -33.87 5.42
N ALA A 365 0.27 -33.65 4.50
CA ALA A 365 -0.93 -32.86 4.77
C ALA A 365 -1.78 -33.48 5.90
N TRP A 366 -1.93 -34.80 5.90
CA TRP A 366 -2.67 -35.52 6.94
C TRP A 366 -2.01 -35.41 8.32
N LYS A 367 -0.68 -35.49 8.39
CA LYS A 367 0.08 -35.26 9.63
C LYS A 367 -0.20 -33.86 10.18
N PHE A 368 -0.19 -32.83 9.32
CA PHE A 368 -0.53 -31.47 9.73
C PHE A 368 -1.97 -31.35 10.24
N VAL A 369 -2.94 -31.96 9.55
CA VAL A 369 -4.35 -31.99 9.99
C VAL A 369 -4.45 -32.64 11.37
N ARG A 370 -3.78 -33.78 11.58
CA ARG A 370 -3.77 -34.49 12.87
C ARG A 370 -3.13 -33.63 13.96
N SER A 371 -1.98 -33.01 13.71
CA SER A 371 -1.33 -32.15 14.70
C SER A 371 -2.21 -30.94 15.06
N SER A 372 -2.91 -30.37 14.08
CA SER A 372 -3.77 -29.18 14.25
C SER A 372 -5.08 -29.45 14.99
N ILE A 373 -5.54 -30.70 14.98
CA ILE A 373 -6.76 -31.17 15.65
C ILE A 373 -6.45 -31.72 17.06
N GLY A 374 -5.30 -32.39 17.20
CA GLY A 374 -4.89 -33.04 18.45
C GLY A 374 -5.58 -34.39 18.68
N GLU A 375 -5.76 -34.75 19.95
CA GLU A 375 -6.34 -36.04 20.34
C GLU A 375 -7.83 -36.12 19.97
N VAL A 376 -8.18 -37.19 19.24
CA VAL A 376 -9.54 -37.55 18.81
C VAL A 376 -9.91 -38.86 19.52
N PRO A 377 -11.12 -39.02 20.11
CA PRO A 377 -12.31 -38.16 20.01
C PRO A 377 -12.23 -36.86 20.80
N MET A 378 -12.49 -35.74 20.13
CA MET A 378 -12.34 -34.39 20.70
C MET A 378 -13.23 -34.17 21.94
N LEU A 379 -14.48 -34.64 21.93
CA LEU A 379 -15.39 -34.50 23.08
C LEU A 379 -14.91 -35.27 24.32
N ALA A 380 -14.26 -36.43 24.12
CA ALA A 380 -13.71 -37.21 25.22
C ALA A 380 -12.44 -36.56 25.79
N SER A 381 -11.59 -35.99 24.93
CA SER A 381 -10.42 -35.23 25.39
C SER A 381 -10.81 -33.94 26.10
N GLU A 382 -11.81 -33.18 25.61
CA GLU A 382 -12.33 -32.01 26.34
C GLU A 382 -12.92 -32.39 27.71
N LYS A 383 -13.72 -33.46 27.78
CA LYS A 383 -14.24 -33.96 29.07
C LYS A 383 -13.13 -34.39 30.01
N ARG A 384 -12.09 -35.09 29.54
CA ARG A 384 -10.92 -35.46 30.35
C ARG A 384 -10.11 -34.26 30.81
N HIS A 385 -9.97 -33.21 29.99
CA HIS A 385 -9.30 -31.99 30.42
C HIS A 385 -10.09 -31.24 31.50
N LEU A 386 -11.41 -31.26 31.43
CA LEU A 386 -12.28 -30.70 32.47
C LEU A 386 -12.27 -31.55 33.75
N ASP A 387 -12.37 -32.88 33.61
CA ASP A 387 -12.35 -33.83 34.73
C ASP A 387 -10.95 -33.90 35.37
N GLY A 388 -9.87 -33.78 34.61
CA GLY A 388 -8.49 -33.70 35.13
C GLY A 388 -8.24 -32.46 35.97
N ASN A 389 -8.84 -31.32 35.61
CA ASN A 389 -8.86 -30.12 36.45
C ASN A 389 -9.82 -30.23 37.65
N ALA A 390 -10.78 -31.16 37.63
CA ALA A 390 -11.71 -31.43 38.73
C ALA A 390 -11.23 -32.55 39.68
N VAL A 391 -10.30 -33.41 39.26
CA VAL A 391 -9.86 -34.62 39.98
C VAL A 391 -8.47 -34.48 40.62
N GLU A 392 -7.79 -33.33 40.50
CA GLU A 392 -6.62 -33.00 41.37
C GLU A 392 -7.03 -32.52 42.79
N VAL A 393 -8.17 -32.97 43.30
CA VAL A 393 -8.58 -32.82 44.72
C VAL A 393 -9.16 -34.14 45.23
N ASP A 394 -8.39 -35.22 45.19
CA ASP A 394 -8.38 -36.24 46.26
C ASP A 394 -7.46 -37.41 45.88
N ASN A 395 -6.22 -37.35 46.37
CA ASN A 395 -5.43 -38.46 46.93
C ASN A 395 -3.94 -38.29 46.64
N SER A 396 -3.21 -37.76 47.61
CA SER A 396 -1.87 -38.24 47.97
C SER A 396 -1.45 -37.67 49.32
N ASP A 397 -1.67 -38.47 50.37
CA ASP A 397 -0.81 -38.41 51.54
C ASP A 397 0.60 -38.89 51.15
N THR A 398 1.60 -38.27 51.78
CA THR A 398 3.05 -38.57 51.81
C THR A 398 3.98 -37.96 50.75
N ASP A 399 4.59 -36.85 51.21
CA ASP A 399 6.00 -36.45 51.17
C ASP A 399 6.75 -36.02 49.88
N ASN A 400 7.19 -34.76 49.98
CA ASN A 400 8.40 -34.11 49.46
C ASN A 400 8.46 -33.62 48.00
N ALA A 401 8.32 -32.29 47.86
CA ALA A 401 9.34 -31.34 47.36
C ALA A 401 8.74 -30.21 46.49
N GLU A 402 8.77 -29.01 47.06
CA GLU A 402 8.83 -27.65 46.46
C GLU A 402 8.35 -27.42 45.01
N SER A 403 7.22 -26.72 44.86
CA SER A 403 7.15 -25.47 44.08
C SER A 403 5.85 -24.71 44.34
N SER A 404 5.97 -23.39 44.47
CA SER A 404 4.93 -22.44 44.84
C SER A 404 3.93 -22.17 43.71
N LYS A 405 2.64 -22.48 43.93
CA LYS A 405 1.52 -21.90 43.17
C LYS A 405 0.37 -21.51 44.10
N SER A 406 -0.01 -20.24 44.07
CA SER A 406 -1.06 -19.63 44.87
C SER A 406 -2.44 -20.16 44.50
N LYS A 407 -3.10 -20.90 45.40
CA LYS A 407 -4.51 -21.28 45.30
C LYS A 407 -5.40 -20.06 45.63
N ARG A 408 -6.29 -19.65 44.73
CA ARG A 408 -7.42 -18.76 45.06
C ARG A 408 -8.69 -19.60 45.16
N GLY A 409 -9.14 -19.85 46.39
CA GLY A 409 -10.43 -20.47 46.70
C GLY A 409 -11.54 -19.42 46.88
N PRO A 410 -12.80 -19.86 47.07
CA PRO A 410 -13.97 -18.98 47.12
C PRO A 410 -13.89 -18.01 48.31
N VAL A 411 -14.16 -16.73 48.05
CA VAL A 411 -14.12 -15.66 49.05
C VAL A 411 -15.41 -15.71 49.88
N VAL A 412 -15.26 -15.92 51.18
CA VAL A 412 -16.36 -15.81 52.15
C VAL A 412 -16.54 -14.34 52.50
N LEU A 413 -17.74 -13.82 52.25
CA LEU A 413 -18.09 -12.45 52.65
C LEU A 413 -18.21 -12.36 54.17
N PRO A 414 -18.09 -11.15 54.78
CA PRO A 414 -18.18 -10.97 56.23
C PRO A 414 -19.48 -11.46 56.89
N ASP A 415 -20.51 -11.82 56.10
CA ASP A 415 -21.79 -12.36 56.56
C ASP A 415 -21.86 -13.91 56.59
N GLY A 416 -20.80 -14.61 56.20
CA GLY A 416 -20.74 -16.07 56.23
C GLY A 416 -21.38 -16.79 55.03
N THR A 417 -21.80 -16.08 53.99
CA THR A 417 -22.33 -16.70 52.76
C THR A 417 -21.20 -17.03 51.78
N TYR A 418 -21.17 -18.27 51.27
CA TYR A 418 -20.23 -18.71 50.24
C TYR A 418 -20.71 -18.26 48.86
N ALA A 419 -19.92 -17.43 48.16
CA ALA A 419 -20.18 -17.06 46.77
C ALA A 419 -19.36 -17.94 45.83
N THR A 420 -20.03 -18.66 44.92
CA THR A 420 -19.40 -19.38 43.80
C THR A 420 -19.42 -18.50 42.56
N GLU A 421 -18.25 -18.02 42.12
CA GLU A 421 -18.12 -17.39 40.81
C GLU A 421 -18.36 -18.46 39.73
N SER A 422 -19.49 -18.36 39.02
CA SER A 422 -19.72 -19.13 37.79
C SER A 422 -18.86 -18.57 36.66
N ALA A 423 -17.61 -19.03 36.56
CA ALA A 423 -16.74 -18.75 35.42
C ALA A 423 -17.14 -19.64 34.24
N LEU A 424 -18.14 -19.21 33.48
CA LEU A 424 -18.35 -19.70 32.12
C LEU A 424 -17.27 -19.08 31.21
N LEU A 425 -16.51 -19.98 30.56
CA LEU A 425 -15.38 -19.79 29.61
C LEU A 425 -13.99 -19.75 30.27
N PRO A 426 -13.18 -20.83 30.16
CA PRO A 426 -11.77 -20.76 30.49
C PRO A 426 -11.02 -20.02 29.37
N SER A 427 -10.54 -18.81 29.69
CA SER A 427 -9.43 -18.19 28.94
C SER A 427 -8.13 -18.90 29.32
N ASN A 428 -7.76 -19.93 28.54
CA ASN A 428 -6.50 -20.66 28.73
C ASN A 428 -5.32 -19.90 28.10
N ASP A 429 -4.56 -19.19 28.94
CA ASP A 429 -3.18 -18.78 28.68
C ASP A 429 -2.21 -19.82 29.27
N SER A 430 -1.87 -20.84 28.47
CA SER A 430 -0.63 -21.60 28.62
C SER A 430 0.14 -21.52 27.29
N ASN A 431 1.24 -20.77 27.32
CA ASN A 431 1.85 -20.14 26.14
C ASN A 431 2.72 -21.05 25.24
N GLU A 432 2.82 -22.36 25.48
CA GLU A 432 3.66 -23.25 24.66
C GLU A 432 2.86 -24.20 23.73
N ASP A 433 1.69 -24.69 24.15
CA ASP A 433 0.80 -25.52 23.30
C ASP A 433 -0.21 -24.71 22.47
N ALA A 434 -0.19 -23.37 22.61
CA ALA A 434 -1.21 -22.50 22.04
C ALA A 434 -1.26 -22.53 20.50
N ASN A 435 -0.14 -22.86 19.84
CA ASN A 435 0.00 -22.92 18.40
C ASN A 435 -0.31 -24.30 17.79
N ALA A 436 -0.25 -25.38 18.58
CA ALA A 436 -0.37 -26.74 18.05
C ALA A 436 -1.82 -27.08 17.63
N LEU A 437 -2.83 -26.57 18.33
CA LEU A 437 -4.24 -26.98 18.16
C LEU A 437 -5.13 -25.91 17.52
N ARG A 438 -4.61 -25.11 16.58
CA ARG A 438 -5.32 -23.94 16.03
C ARG A 438 -6.62 -24.28 15.33
N VAL A 439 -6.66 -25.35 14.54
CA VAL A 439 -7.90 -25.79 13.85
C VAL A 439 -8.94 -26.25 14.87
N ARG A 440 -8.54 -26.98 15.91
CA ARG A 440 -9.43 -27.36 17.02
C ARG A 440 -10.02 -26.13 17.71
N LYS A 441 -9.19 -25.13 18.03
CA LYS A 441 -9.65 -23.86 18.65
C LYS A 441 -10.67 -23.12 17.79
N LEU A 442 -10.47 -23.09 16.46
CA LEU A 442 -11.40 -22.46 15.52
C LEU A 442 -12.74 -23.21 15.42
N ILE A 443 -12.71 -24.55 15.48
CA ILE A 443 -13.94 -25.35 15.52
C ILE A 443 -14.68 -25.13 16.84
N LEU A 444 -13.97 -25.11 17.97
CA LEU A 444 -14.55 -24.83 19.30
C LEU A 444 -15.12 -23.42 19.42
N SER A 445 -14.52 -22.43 18.73
CA SER A 445 -15.05 -21.07 18.65
C SER A 445 -16.26 -20.92 17.72
N GLY A 446 -16.67 -22.01 17.05
CA GLY A 446 -17.90 -22.09 16.26
C GLY A 446 -17.72 -21.92 14.75
N ASP A 447 -16.52 -22.05 14.21
CA ASP A 447 -16.29 -22.08 12.76
C ASP A 447 -16.55 -23.49 12.17
N PHE A 448 -17.82 -23.87 12.06
CA PHE A 448 -18.21 -25.17 11.48
C PHE A 448 -18.13 -25.21 9.95
N TYR A 449 -18.11 -24.05 9.28
CA TYR A 449 -17.86 -24.01 7.86
C TYR A 449 -16.44 -24.51 7.54
N LEU A 450 -15.44 -24.12 8.34
CA LEU A 450 -14.10 -24.71 8.26
C LEU A 450 -14.13 -26.24 8.44
N ALA A 451 -14.93 -26.73 9.39
CA ALA A 451 -15.06 -28.16 9.67
C ALA A 451 -15.69 -28.95 8.49
N SER A 452 -16.66 -28.35 7.79
CA SER A 452 -17.26 -28.93 6.57
C SER A 452 -16.26 -29.01 5.41
N VAL A 453 -15.43 -27.98 5.22
CA VAL A 453 -14.38 -27.95 4.20
C VAL A 453 -13.31 -29.00 4.52
N LEU A 454 -12.87 -29.06 5.77
CA LEU A 454 -11.94 -30.09 6.25
C LEU A 454 -12.48 -31.50 5.98
N SER A 455 -13.76 -31.74 6.25
CA SER A 455 -14.39 -33.04 5.99
C SER A 455 -14.36 -33.39 4.50
N SER A 456 -14.67 -32.43 3.63
CA SER A 456 -14.57 -32.61 2.18
C SER A 456 -13.14 -32.91 1.72
N THR A 457 -12.14 -32.24 2.31
CA THR A 457 -10.71 -32.50 2.04
C THR A 457 -10.30 -33.92 2.46
N LEU A 458 -10.75 -34.40 3.62
CA LEU A 458 -10.49 -35.76 4.08
C LEU A 458 -11.09 -36.82 3.14
N VAL A 459 -12.32 -36.59 2.64
CA VAL A 459 -12.93 -37.47 1.63
C VAL A 459 -12.05 -37.54 0.39
N LYS A 460 -11.61 -36.39 -0.14
CA LYS A 460 -10.72 -36.34 -1.31
C LYS A 460 -9.41 -37.08 -1.11
N PHE A 461 -8.79 -36.94 0.06
CA PHE A 461 -7.57 -37.69 0.40
C PHE A 461 -7.79 -39.20 0.38
N VAL A 462 -8.86 -39.70 1.00
CA VAL A 462 -9.17 -41.14 1.03
C VAL A 462 -9.47 -41.67 -0.38
N LEU A 463 -10.30 -40.97 -1.15
CA LEU A 463 -10.64 -41.36 -2.53
C LEU A 463 -9.38 -41.39 -3.42
N ARG A 464 -8.52 -40.36 -3.31
CA ARG A 464 -7.29 -40.27 -4.09
C ARG A 464 -6.25 -41.33 -3.71
N LEU A 465 -6.11 -41.66 -2.43
CA LEU A 465 -5.29 -42.81 -1.99
C LEU A 465 -5.81 -44.14 -2.56
N GLY A 466 -7.14 -44.27 -2.71
CA GLY A 466 -7.76 -45.38 -3.43
C GLY A 466 -7.30 -45.45 -4.89
N ARG A 467 -7.33 -44.32 -5.62
CA ARG A 467 -6.87 -44.22 -7.01
C ARG A 467 -5.36 -44.51 -7.17
N LEU A 468 -4.55 -44.11 -6.19
CA LEU A 468 -3.11 -44.37 -6.14
C LEU A 468 -2.76 -45.81 -5.75
N LYS A 469 -3.75 -46.67 -5.47
CA LYS A 469 -3.58 -48.09 -5.08
C LYS A 469 -2.67 -48.27 -3.86
N THR A 470 -2.78 -47.38 -2.87
CA THR A 470 -2.10 -47.52 -1.58
C THR A 470 -2.56 -48.80 -0.86
N ALA A 471 -1.67 -49.40 -0.05
CA ALA A 471 -1.97 -50.63 0.70
C ALA A 471 -3.28 -50.52 1.50
N GLU A 472 -4.17 -51.53 1.36
CA GLU A 472 -5.51 -51.53 1.96
C GLU A 472 -5.49 -51.26 3.46
N ARG A 473 -4.49 -51.79 4.18
CA ARG A 473 -4.33 -51.53 5.63
C ARG A 473 -4.21 -50.04 5.94
N ASN A 474 -3.41 -49.31 5.16
CA ASN A 474 -3.19 -47.88 5.36
C ASN A 474 -4.41 -47.06 4.92
N LEU A 475 -5.04 -47.46 3.81
CA LEU A 475 -6.28 -46.84 3.34
C LEU A 475 -7.40 -46.96 4.38
N ASN A 476 -7.61 -48.16 4.92
CA ASN A 476 -8.63 -48.43 5.93
C ASN A 476 -8.34 -47.71 7.25
N ALA A 477 -7.07 -47.61 7.65
CA ALA A 477 -6.68 -46.85 8.83
C ALA A 477 -7.00 -45.35 8.68
N LEU A 478 -6.64 -44.74 7.55
CA LEU A 478 -6.92 -43.32 7.28
C LEU A 478 -8.41 -43.06 7.08
N LYS A 479 -9.14 -43.99 6.45
CA LYS A 479 -10.60 -43.94 6.33
C LYS A 479 -11.28 -43.97 7.70
N ALA A 480 -10.89 -44.89 8.58
CA ALA A 480 -11.42 -44.98 9.94
C ALA A 480 -11.12 -43.73 10.76
N GLU A 481 -9.92 -43.18 10.62
CA GLU A 481 -9.55 -41.94 11.29
C GLU A 481 -10.32 -40.72 10.78
N ALA A 482 -10.50 -40.57 9.46
CA ALA A 482 -11.32 -39.51 8.89
C ALA A 482 -12.75 -39.56 9.43
N LEU A 483 -13.35 -40.75 9.47
CA LEU A 483 -14.67 -40.96 10.07
C LEU A 483 -14.69 -40.56 11.55
N LEU A 484 -13.65 -40.92 12.31
CA LEU A 484 -13.53 -40.57 13.72
C LEU A 484 -13.44 -39.05 13.92
N ILE A 485 -12.68 -38.34 13.07
CA ILE A 485 -12.58 -36.87 13.09
C ILE A 485 -13.95 -36.25 12.80
N MET A 486 -14.63 -36.66 11.73
CA MET A 486 -15.93 -36.11 11.33
C MET A 486 -17.01 -36.33 12.40
N VAL A 487 -17.11 -37.55 12.94
CA VAL A 487 -18.07 -37.87 14.01
C VAL A 487 -17.74 -37.11 15.29
N SER A 488 -16.46 -36.91 15.60
CA SER A 488 -16.05 -36.13 16.76
C SER A 488 -16.46 -34.67 16.63
N ILE A 489 -16.31 -34.08 15.45
CA ILE A 489 -16.74 -32.70 15.15
C ILE A 489 -18.25 -32.55 15.34
N LEU A 490 -19.05 -33.48 14.77
CA LEU A 490 -20.52 -33.44 14.93
C LEU A 490 -20.93 -33.51 16.41
N ARG A 491 -20.35 -34.45 17.16
CA ARG A 491 -20.65 -34.59 18.60
C ARG A 491 -20.23 -33.39 19.43
N ILE A 492 -19.12 -32.75 19.09
CA ILE A 492 -18.68 -31.53 19.78
C ILE A 492 -19.59 -30.35 19.43
N GLY A 493 -20.03 -30.26 18.16
CA GLY A 493 -20.91 -29.19 17.69
C GLY A 493 -22.30 -29.20 18.32
N GLU A 494 -22.78 -30.38 18.72
CA GLU A 494 -24.04 -30.55 19.48
C GLU A 494 -23.88 -30.34 21.00
N SER A 495 -22.64 -30.37 21.50
CA SER A 495 -22.33 -30.26 22.93
C SER A 495 -22.37 -28.81 23.44
N GLY A 496 -22.36 -28.64 24.77
CA GLY A 496 -22.26 -27.32 25.41
C GLY A 496 -20.85 -26.72 25.43
N PHE A 497 -19.84 -27.39 24.87
CA PHE A 497 -18.44 -26.97 24.92
C PHE A 497 -18.04 -26.00 23.79
N VAL A 498 -18.94 -25.79 22.82
CA VAL A 498 -18.71 -24.90 21.68
C VAL A 498 -19.35 -23.54 21.92
N ALA A 499 -18.68 -22.48 21.46
CA ALA A 499 -19.18 -21.10 21.61
C ALA A 499 -20.49 -20.87 20.82
N ARG A 500 -20.66 -21.57 19.71
CA ARG A 500 -21.89 -21.62 18.91
C ARG A 500 -22.20 -23.08 18.60
N ARG A 501 -23.47 -23.46 18.58
CA ARG A 501 -23.86 -24.78 18.10
C ARG A 501 -23.65 -24.91 16.60
N ILE A 502 -23.43 -26.14 16.14
CA ILE A 502 -23.30 -26.45 14.72
C ILE A 502 -24.55 -26.04 13.95
N ASP A 503 -24.36 -25.39 12.80
CA ASP A 503 -25.42 -25.09 11.85
C ASP A 503 -25.87 -26.35 11.10
N GLU A 504 -27.16 -26.39 10.75
CA GLU A 504 -27.77 -27.53 10.05
C GLU A 504 -27.07 -27.83 8.71
N ASP A 505 -26.74 -26.80 7.94
CA ASP A 505 -26.02 -26.94 6.66
C ASP A 505 -24.64 -27.61 6.81
N SER A 506 -23.85 -27.19 7.79
CA SER A 506 -22.53 -27.78 8.06
C SER A 506 -22.65 -29.19 8.62
N ALA A 507 -23.64 -29.45 9.49
CA ALA A 507 -23.90 -30.79 10.00
C ALA A 507 -24.29 -31.77 8.87
N ASP A 508 -25.21 -31.36 7.99
CA ASP A 508 -25.67 -32.17 6.86
C ASP A 508 -24.56 -32.44 5.85
N ARG A 509 -23.69 -31.44 5.59
CA ARG A 509 -22.51 -31.63 4.73
C ARG A 509 -21.52 -32.63 5.31
N ILE A 510 -21.23 -32.55 6.62
CA ILE A 510 -20.32 -33.49 7.28
C ILE A 510 -20.95 -34.90 7.30
N LEU A 511 -22.25 -35.01 7.59
CA LEU A 511 -22.97 -36.28 7.56
C LEU A 511 -22.95 -36.91 6.16
N SER A 512 -23.11 -36.10 5.11
CA SER A 512 -23.00 -36.55 3.72
C SER A 512 -21.58 -37.06 3.42
N CYS A 513 -20.54 -36.36 3.89
CA CYS A 513 -19.15 -36.83 3.76
C CYS A 513 -18.92 -38.17 4.46
N ILE A 514 -19.51 -38.40 5.63
CA ILE A 514 -19.48 -39.69 6.33
C ILE A 514 -20.13 -40.77 5.47
N ARG A 515 -21.32 -40.50 4.93
CA ARG A 515 -22.05 -41.44 4.06
C ARG A 515 -21.24 -41.81 2.83
N PHE A 516 -20.61 -40.83 2.16
CA PHE A 516 -19.76 -41.06 0.99
C PHE A 516 -18.53 -41.92 1.28
N LEU A 517 -18.02 -41.92 2.51
CA LEU A 517 -16.96 -42.83 2.91
C LEU A 517 -17.50 -44.21 3.28
N THR A 518 -18.67 -44.33 3.88
CA THR A 518 -19.19 -45.62 4.35
C THR A 518 -19.89 -46.45 3.28
N ASP A 519 -20.52 -45.81 2.30
CA ASP A 519 -21.29 -46.47 1.25
C ASP A 519 -20.42 -46.71 0.01
N ASP A 520 -20.33 -47.97 -0.43
CA ASP A 520 -19.53 -48.36 -1.60
C ASP A 520 -20.38 -48.40 -2.90
N ASN A 521 -21.71 -48.26 -2.82
CA ASN A 521 -22.60 -48.45 -3.96
C ASN A 521 -22.40 -47.43 -5.11
N ASP A 522 -22.02 -46.19 -4.79
CA ASP A 522 -21.87 -45.08 -5.76
C ASP A 522 -20.42 -44.58 -5.87
N ARG A 523 -19.44 -45.42 -5.51
CA ARG A 523 -18.04 -45.00 -5.38
C ARG A 523 -17.45 -44.37 -6.64
N GLU A 524 -17.74 -44.90 -7.83
CA GLU A 524 -17.23 -44.34 -9.09
C GLU A 524 -17.80 -42.95 -9.38
N SER A 525 -19.11 -42.77 -9.17
CA SER A 525 -19.80 -41.49 -9.35
C SER A 525 -19.30 -40.44 -8.34
N ILE A 526 -19.10 -40.84 -7.09
CA ILE A 526 -18.56 -39.97 -6.03
C ILE A 526 -17.10 -39.60 -6.33
N GLU A 527 -16.27 -40.57 -6.75
CA GLU A 527 -14.88 -40.32 -7.10
C GLU A 527 -14.76 -39.33 -8.26
N LYS A 528 -15.56 -39.50 -9.31
CA LYS A 528 -15.63 -38.56 -10.43
C LYS A 528 -16.05 -37.16 -9.96
N GLY A 529 -17.13 -37.07 -9.18
CA GLY A 529 -17.63 -35.80 -8.68
C GLY A 529 -16.60 -35.05 -7.82
N PHE A 530 -15.93 -35.73 -6.89
CA PHE A 530 -14.99 -35.11 -5.95
C PHE A 530 -13.59 -34.85 -6.52
N LEU A 531 -13.10 -35.65 -7.47
CA LEU A 531 -11.73 -35.55 -7.98
C LEU A 531 -11.62 -34.90 -9.36
N GLU A 532 -12.65 -35.03 -10.20
CA GLU A 532 -12.63 -34.56 -11.59
C GLU A 532 -13.55 -33.35 -11.78
N ASP A 533 -14.86 -33.49 -11.50
CA ASP A 533 -15.84 -32.45 -11.80
C ASP A 533 -15.58 -31.14 -11.02
N THR A 534 -15.21 -31.23 -9.72
CA THR A 534 -14.89 -30.01 -8.94
C THR A 534 -13.65 -29.29 -9.46
N LYS A 535 -12.67 -30.04 -9.96
CA LYS A 535 -11.45 -29.48 -10.52
C LYS A 535 -11.70 -28.86 -11.90
N GLU A 536 -12.46 -29.53 -12.74
CA GLU A 536 -12.82 -29.04 -14.08
C GLU A 536 -13.67 -27.76 -14.00
N ALA A 537 -14.64 -27.70 -13.08
CA ALA A 537 -15.41 -26.50 -12.82
C ALA A 537 -14.52 -25.30 -12.44
N TYR A 538 -13.54 -25.53 -11.55
CA TYR A 538 -12.59 -24.48 -11.17
C TYR A 538 -11.68 -24.07 -12.32
N LYS A 539 -11.17 -25.04 -13.09
CA LYS A 539 -10.35 -24.77 -14.28
C LYS A 539 -11.09 -23.87 -15.27
N SER A 540 -12.36 -24.18 -15.56
CA SER A 540 -13.20 -23.37 -16.45
C SER A 540 -13.41 -21.94 -15.90
N GLN A 541 -13.56 -21.79 -14.58
CA GLN A 541 -13.64 -20.48 -13.94
C GLN A 541 -12.35 -19.66 -14.15
N VAL A 542 -11.18 -20.27 -13.88
CA VAL A 542 -9.87 -19.60 -14.02
C VAL A 542 -9.59 -19.20 -15.47
N GLU A 543 -9.93 -20.06 -16.44
CA GLU A 543 -9.80 -19.74 -17.87
C GLU A 543 -10.68 -18.55 -18.27
N THR A 544 -11.91 -18.49 -17.75
CA THR A 544 -12.85 -17.39 -18.01
C THR A 544 -12.35 -16.07 -17.43
N GLU A 545 -11.82 -16.09 -16.20
CA GLU A 545 -11.27 -14.91 -15.54
C GLU A 545 -10.00 -14.42 -16.24
N SER A 546 -9.09 -15.33 -16.62
CA SER A 546 -7.89 -14.99 -17.37
C SER A 546 -8.21 -14.36 -18.73
N LYS A 547 -9.25 -14.84 -19.41
CA LYS A 547 -9.69 -14.27 -20.68
C LYS A 547 -10.22 -12.84 -20.51
N LYS A 548 -11.03 -12.60 -19.47
CA LYS A 548 -11.53 -11.25 -19.14
C LYS A 548 -10.41 -10.28 -18.81
N GLN A 549 -9.39 -10.72 -18.06
CA GLN A 549 -8.22 -9.90 -17.75
C GLN A 549 -7.42 -9.54 -19.01
N ALA A 550 -7.20 -10.51 -19.90
CA ALA A 550 -6.51 -10.27 -21.17
C ALA A 550 -7.29 -9.30 -22.08
N GLU A 551 -8.62 -9.42 -22.13
CA GLU A 551 -9.48 -8.50 -22.88
C GLU A 551 -9.45 -7.07 -22.29
N ALA A 552 -9.43 -6.93 -20.96
CA ALA A 552 -9.29 -5.63 -20.29
C ALA A 552 -7.93 -4.99 -20.57
N GLN A 553 -6.84 -5.75 -20.45
CA GLN A 553 -5.49 -5.27 -20.76
C GLN A 553 -5.33 -4.88 -22.24
N ALA A 554 -5.91 -5.66 -23.16
CA ALA A 554 -5.90 -5.34 -24.58
C ALA A 554 -6.67 -4.04 -24.87
N LYS A 555 -7.79 -3.82 -24.18
CA LYS A 555 -8.56 -2.58 -24.27
C LYS A 555 -7.80 -1.39 -23.72
N ASP A 556 -7.17 -1.52 -22.56
CA ASP A 556 -6.33 -0.47 -21.98
C ASP A 556 -5.13 -0.12 -22.89
N LEU A 557 -4.51 -1.11 -23.53
CA LEU A 557 -3.45 -0.89 -24.52
C LEU A 557 -3.97 -0.16 -25.76
N GLN A 558 -5.18 -0.48 -26.22
CA GLN A 558 -5.79 0.18 -27.38
C GLN A 558 -6.18 1.63 -27.06
N ASP A 559 -6.81 1.88 -25.92
CA ASP A 559 -7.16 3.23 -25.46
C ASP A 559 -5.91 4.09 -25.28
N ASN A 560 -4.81 3.52 -24.76
CA ASN A 560 -3.52 4.23 -24.64
C ASN A 560 -2.83 4.48 -25.99
N ALA A 561 -3.02 3.62 -27.00
CA ALA A 561 -2.45 3.79 -28.33
C ALA A 561 -3.22 4.82 -29.17
N GLU A 562 -4.52 5.01 -28.94
CA GLU A 562 -5.34 6.03 -29.60
C GLU A 562 -5.09 7.46 -29.05
N HIS A 563 -4.41 7.57 -27.91
CA HIS A 563 -4.03 8.83 -27.27
C HIS A 563 -2.56 9.29 -27.54
N VAL A 564 -1.81 8.54 -28.35
CA VAL A 564 -0.49 8.92 -28.90
C VAL A 564 -0.65 9.41 -30.33
#